data_AF-A0A1F8UQY1-F1
#
_entry.id   AF-A0A1F8UQY1-F1
#
_cell.length_a   1.000
_cell.length_b   1.000
_cell.length_c   1.000
_cell.angle_alpha   90.00
_cell.angle_beta   90.00
_cell.angle_gamma   90.00
#
_symmetry.space_group_name_H-M   'P 1'
#
loop_
_entity.id
_entity.type
_entity.pdbx_description
1 polymer ?
#
loop_
_entity_poly.entity_id
_entity_poly.type
_entity_poly.pdbx_seq_one_letter_code
_entity_poly.pdbx_strand_id
1 'polypeptide(L)'
;MNKNEYLWDLLNIDKNFNYNDIDNAYIKLKDKNERTKFAWKVLRDEYYSAVYKKYLDIDTLIKAGFFVDELEVEDLDYYNLDFLTTPVGKILDNIKLKGAQNPVVLLTTGGFYPLHNGHLHMMEAAKETLEEKGYSVVGGYISPSHESYVVTKPYYILNEYERLELCKNSIRDSNWLMVDPWESIYVKTSINFTDVIKRLELYLKKHVNKDIKVAYVFGGDNAGFMHCFEDKGIGICVEREGYNEKFLKLQKQIEGNNIFFINNKSVESKCSSRDIRKQQICEDDDPKCNEYKGIYAVRNESTAPLLNYKTSVKEEIIEKAQEEFVTEFVLQLQQALDNSMDIKVINLMEQLESAQSVLNNKKTISLDCYYKGTYNIETSRLFDISDTQNKSISQIGRIGHGTVQQQVETIKEGNYVLVDDDSVTGKTIKEIMSYLPPEIKIEQVYLLTSVIKEKIFDVVDLRDFIIGAQNGGLVVRLPNGEAARAPYMLPYVSLKSRANVKASNEMQFSIALWEMNKKIYSSIDRNIKLSQADCGFKRLMNYIGFKDDTLLTHICDWHIKNLKCEKNTSTYYQRLNKYKIKRRDDL
;
A
#
# COMPACT_ATOMS: atom_id res chain seq x y z
N MET A 1 -0.37 29.69 32.17
CA MET A 1 -1.20 28.81 33.01
C MET A 1 -1.36 29.46 34.37
N ASN A 2 -2.55 29.41 35.00
CA ASN A 2 -2.60 29.52 36.46
C ASN A 2 -1.78 28.36 37.00
N LYS A 3 -0.87 28.62 37.95
CA LYS A 3 0.20 27.69 38.35
C LYS A 3 -0.25 26.31 38.92
N ASN A 4 -1.56 26.05 39.04
CA ASN A 4 -2.11 24.92 39.80
C ASN A 4 -3.15 24.06 39.05
N GLU A 5 -3.38 24.25 37.75
CA GLU A 5 -4.37 23.44 37.01
C GLU A 5 -3.66 22.42 36.12
N TYR A 6 -3.81 21.13 36.41
CA TYR A 6 -3.23 20.03 35.63
C TYR A 6 -4.13 19.67 34.43
N LEU A 7 -3.57 19.01 33.42
CA LEU A 7 -4.35 18.61 32.24
C LEU A 7 -5.52 17.69 32.57
N TRP A 8 -5.40 16.82 33.58
CA TRP A 8 -6.50 15.93 33.98
C TRP A 8 -7.62 16.68 34.70
N ASP A 9 -7.30 17.78 35.39
CA ASP A 9 -8.31 18.65 36.01
C ASP A 9 -9.21 19.28 34.93
N LEU A 10 -8.65 19.65 33.78
CA LEU A 10 -9.39 20.19 32.63
C LEU A 10 -10.42 19.21 32.05
N LEU A 11 -10.24 17.90 32.28
CA LEU A 11 -11.17 16.86 31.84
C LEU A 11 -12.06 16.32 32.98
N ASN A 12 -11.96 16.89 34.18
CA ASN A 12 -12.63 16.42 35.40
C ASN A 12 -12.34 14.94 35.72
N ILE A 13 -11.08 14.52 35.63
CA ILE A 13 -10.63 13.15 35.95
C ILE A 13 -9.45 13.15 36.93
N ASP A 14 -9.26 12.04 37.65
CA ASP A 14 -8.14 11.86 38.59
C ASP A 14 -6.82 11.55 37.87
N LYS A 15 -5.68 11.89 38.49
CA LYS A 15 -4.32 11.61 37.99
C LYS A 15 -4.09 10.13 37.61
N ASN A 16 -4.74 9.19 38.29
CA ASN A 16 -4.64 7.74 38.07
C ASN A 16 -5.71 7.20 37.10
N PHE A 17 -6.20 8.04 36.18
CA PHE A 17 -7.18 7.65 35.15
C PHE A 17 -6.78 6.41 34.34
N ASN A 18 -7.78 5.68 33.86
CA ASN A 18 -7.61 4.70 32.79
C ASN A 18 -7.69 5.42 31.42
N TYR A 19 -6.83 5.05 30.48
CA TYR A 19 -6.84 5.62 29.13
C TYR A 19 -8.19 5.47 28.42
N ASN A 20 -8.93 4.39 28.70
CA ASN A 20 -10.25 4.14 28.13
C ASN A 20 -11.33 5.14 28.60
N ASP A 21 -11.08 5.86 29.71
CA ASP A 21 -12.02 6.83 30.25
C ASP A 21 -11.84 8.23 29.65
N ILE A 22 -10.68 8.50 29.01
CA ILE A 22 -10.31 9.84 28.52
C ILE A 22 -11.25 10.35 27.44
N ASP A 23 -11.56 9.51 26.45
CA ASP A 23 -12.47 9.89 25.36
C ASP A 23 -13.86 10.19 25.89
N ASN A 24 -14.37 9.34 26.79
CA ASN A 24 -15.67 9.54 27.43
C ASN A 24 -15.71 10.80 28.30
N ALA A 25 -14.63 11.10 29.03
CA ALA A 25 -14.52 12.31 29.83
C ALA A 25 -14.59 13.55 28.94
N TYR A 26 -13.81 13.58 27.86
CA TYR A 26 -13.84 14.68 26.90
C TYR A 26 -15.21 14.83 26.23
N ILE A 27 -15.86 13.74 25.82
CA ILE A 27 -17.19 13.76 25.21
C ILE A 27 -18.23 14.43 26.13
N LYS A 28 -18.19 14.12 27.44
CA LYS A 28 -19.13 14.61 28.45
C LYS A 28 -18.91 16.06 28.87
N LEU A 29 -17.79 16.68 28.50
CA LEU A 29 -17.53 18.09 28.80
C LEU A 29 -18.54 18.99 28.10
N LYS A 30 -19.17 19.89 28.87
CA LYS A 30 -20.12 20.89 28.35
C LYS A 30 -19.42 22.00 27.58
N ASP A 31 -18.27 22.48 28.07
CA ASP A 31 -17.55 23.62 27.53
C ASP A 31 -16.22 23.20 26.91
N LYS A 32 -16.27 22.64 25.69
CA LYS A 32 -15.06 22.27 24.93
C LYS A 32 -14.40 23.52 24.34
N ASN A 33 -13.09 23.63 24.56
CA ASN A 33 -12.22 24.67 24.03
C ASN A 33 -10.82 24.11 23.73
N GLU A 34 -9.94 24.94 23.16
CA GLU A 34 -8.56 24.56 22.79
C GLU A 34 -7.76 23.93 23.94
N ARG A 35 -7.95 24.37 25.19
CA ARG A 35 -7.23 23.80 26.34
C ARG A 35 -7.73 22.40 26.68
N THR A 36 -9.05 22.20 26.68
CA THR A 36 -9.64 20.87 26.91
C THR A 36 -9.31 19.91 25.78
N LYS A 37 -9.23 20.39 24.53
CA LYS A 37 -8.79 19.58 23.38
C LYS A 37 -7.33 19.19 23.51
N PHE A 38 -6.45 20.14 23.86
CA PHE A 38 -5.04 19.87 24.15
C PHE A 38 -4.89 18.80 25.25
N ALA A 39 -5.60 18.97 26.37
CA ALA A 39 -5.59 18.01 27.47
C ALA A 39 -6.05 16.62 27.03
N TRP A 40 -7.15 16.54 26.30
CA TRP A 40 -7.68 15.29 25.75
C TRP A 40 -6.66 14.59 24.85
N LYS A 41 -6.03 15.33 23.91
CA LYS A 41 -5.02 14.80 22.98
C LYS A 41 -3.76 14.28 23.69
N VAL A 42 -3.28 14.98 24.71
CA VAL A 42 -2.12 14.54 25.49
C VAL A 42 -2.45 13.31 26.34
N LEU A 43 -3.56 13.35 27.07
CA LEU A 43 -3.85 12.33 28.08
C LEU A 43 -4.34 11.00 27.50
N ARG A 44 -4.93 11.01 26.29
CA ARG A 44 -5.32 9.79 25.56
C ARG A 44 -4.13 9.01 25.00
N ASP A 45 -3.04 9.70 24.68
CA ASP A 45 -1.86 9.09 24.08
C ASP A 45 -0.97 8.57 25.20
N GLU A 46 -0.73 7.26 25.20
CA GLU A 46 0.03 6.60 26.27
C GLU A 46 1.49 7.08 26.38
N TYR A 47 2.10 7.53 25.28
CA TYR A 47 3.46 8.05 25.28
C TYR A 47 3.48 9.48 25.84
N TYR A 48 2.64 10.38 25.29
CA TYR A 48 2.63 11.77 25.74
C TYR A 48 2.03 11.95 27.14
N SER A 49 1.05 11.13 27.51
CA SER A 49 0.51 11.10 28.87
C SER A 49 1.59 10.72 29.89
N ALA A 50 2.46 9.76 29.57
CA ALA A 50 3.60 9.39 30.41
C ALA A 50 4.59 10.54 30.56
N VAL A 51 4.97 11.19 29.45
CA VAL A 51 5.82 12.39 29.46
C VAL A 51 5.22 13.48 30.35
N TYR A 52 3.93 13.81 30.15
CA TYR A 52 3.28 14.84 30.96
C TYR A 52 3.23 14.47 32.44
N LYS A 53 2.88 13.23 32.79
CA LYS A 53 2.81 12.77 34.19
C LYS A 53 4.16 12.84 34.90
N LYS A 54 5.26 12.60 34.17
CA LYS A 54 6.63 12.62 34.70
C LYS A 54 7.16 14.03 34.88
N TYR A 55 6.97 14.90 33.90
CA TYR A 55 7.58 16.24 33.86
C TYR A 55 6.67 17.38 34.30
N LEU A 56 5.35 17.20 34.20
CA LEU A 56 4.33 18.23 34.44
C LEU A 56 4.59 19.53 33.66
N ASP A 57 5.24 19.41 32.50
CA ASP A 57 5.73 20.52 31.70
C ASP A 57 5.31 20.39 30.23
N ILE A 58 4.67 21.43 29.72
CA ILE A 58 4.19 21.49 28.34
C ILE A 58 5.35 21.66 27.36
N ASP A 59 6.40 22.39 27.72
CA ASP A 59 7.54 22.58 26.82
C ASP A 59 8.27 21.26 26.57
N THR A 60 8.32 20.39 27.56
CA THR A 60 8.86 19.03 27.42
C THR A 60 8.00 18.17 26.49
N LEU A 61 6.66 18.27 26.54
CA LEU A 61 5.78 17.59 25.57
C LEU A 61 6.06 18.03 24.13
N ILE A 62 6.17 19.34 23.90
CA ILE A 62 6.45 19.88 22.56
C ILE A 62 7.83 19.43 22.08
N LYS A 63 8.85 19.43 22.95
CA LYS A 63 10.19 18.88 22.65
C LYS A 63 10.18 17.38 22.37
N ALA A 64 9.25 16.65 22.98
CA ALA A 64 9.00 15.24 22.73
C ALA A 64 8.29 14.97 21.39
N GLY A 65 7.92 16.03 20.65
CA GLY A 65 7.34 15.95 19.32
C GLY A 65 5.82 16.07 19.29
N PHE A 66 5.18 16.34 20.43
CA PHE A 66 3.74 16.52 20.49
C PHE A 66 3.29 17.73 19.68
N PHE A 67 2.27 17.53 18.87
CA PHE A 67 1.46 18.61 18.32
C PHE A 67 -0.02 18.25 18.40
N VAL A 68 -0.88 19.27 18.42
CA VAL A 68 -2.33 19.08 18.39
C VAL A 68 -2.75 18.82 16.95
N ASP A 69 -3.08 17.57 16.63
CA ASP A 69 -3.63 17.19 15.34
C ASP A 69 -5.10 17.65 15.15
N GLU A 70 -5.58 17.58 13.92
CA GLU A 70 -6.93 18.00 13.54
C GLU A 70 -7.99 16.88 13.65
N LEU A 71 -7.66 15.72 14.21
CA LEU A 71 -8.64 14.64 14.37
C LEU A 71 -9.63 14.98 15.49
N GLU A 72 -10.91 14.72 15.25
CA GLU A 72 -11.97 14.85 16.25
C GLU A 72 -12.41 13.48 16.79
N VAL A 73 -13.35 13.46 17.74
CA VAL A 73 -13.84 12.22 18.38
C VAL A 73 -14.44 11.26 17.36
N GLU A 74 -15.05 11.81 16.31
CA GLU A 74 -15.69 11.04 15.23
C GLU A 74 -14.66 10.37 14.32
N ASP A 75 -13.41 10.85 14.34
CA ASP A 75 -12.32 10.35 13.52
C ASP A 75 -11.49 9.26 14.23
N LEU A 76 -11.78 8.87 15.47
CA LEU A 76 -10.88 8.03 16.29
C LEU A 76 -10.76 6.57 15.86
N ASP A 77 -11.72 6.04 15.11
CA ASP A 77 -11.68 4.68 14.57
C ASP A 77 -11.04 4.63 13.17
N TYR A 78 -9.93 5.36 13.00
CA TYR A 78 -9.24 5.52 11.71
C TYR A 78 -8.11 4.50 11.48
N TYR A 79 -7.80 3.65 12.48
CA TYR A 79 -6.75 2.63 12.29
C TYR A 79 -7.17 1.53 11.30
N ASN A 80 -8.48 1.22 11.26
CA ASN A 80 -9.11 0.14 10.50
C ASN A 80 -8.13 -0.97 10.10
N LEU A 81 -7.77 -1.83 11.07
CA LEU A 81 -6.72 -2.82 10.87
C LEU A 81 -7.07 -3.84 9.79
N ASP A 82 -8.36 -4.10 9.53
CA ASP A 82 -8.80 -5.00 8.45
C ASP A 82 -8.61 -4.41 7.05
N PHE A 83 -8.41 -3.09 6.94
CA PHE A 83 -8.11 -2.43 5.67
C PHE A 83 -6.62 -2.55 5.35
N LEU A 84 -6.30 -3.51 4.48
CA LEU A 84 -4.93 -3.91 4.20
C LEU A 84 -4.19 -2.85 3.39
N THR A 85 -3.56 -1.91 4.10
CA THR A 85 -2.85 -0.75 3.53
C THR A 85 -1.33 -0.82 3.72
N THR A 86 -0.84 -1.74 4.56
CA THR A 86 0.57 -1.82 4.92
C THR A 86 1.20 -3.11 4.38
N PRO A 87 2.27 -3.02 3.58
CA PRO A 87 2.93 -4.21 3.05
C PRO A 87 3.63 -5.00 4.16
N VAL A 88 3.50 -6.32 4.15
CA VAL A 88 4.11 -7.21 5.17
C VAL A 88 5.08 -8.24 4.59
N GLY A 89 5.19 -8.32 3.25
CA GLY A 89 5.87 -9.40 2.54
C GLY A 89 7.31 -9.68 3.02
N LYS A 90 8.14 -8.62 3.10
CA LYS A 90 9.54 -8.76 3.53
C LYS A 90 9.66 -9.22 4.99
N ILE A 91 8.73 -8.83 5.85
CA ILE A 91 8.71 -9.27 7.26
C ILE A 91 8.36 -10.76 7.34
N LEU A 92 7.38 -11.23 6.57
CA LEU A 92 7.00 -12.64 6.53
C LEU A 92 8.18 -13.51 6.08
N ASP A 93 8.92 -13.07 5.07
CA ASP A 93 10.09 -13.79 4.57
C ASP A 93 11.22 -13.80 5.62
N ASN A 94 11.51 -12.66 6.25
CA ASN A 94 12.54 -12.56 7.28
C ASN A 94 12.20 -13.34 8.55
N ILE A 95 10.94 -13.39 8.97
CA ILE A 95 10.50 -14.23 10.11
C ILE A 95 10.73 -15.71 9.80
N LYS A 96 10.43 -16.16 8.57
CA LYS A 96 10.69 -17.54 8.17
C LYS A 96 12.19 -17.87 8.17
N LEU A 97 13.04 -16.92 7.80
CA LEU A 97 14.49 -17.10 7.72
C LEU A 97 15.18 -17.02 9.09
N LYS A 98 14.83 -16.03 9.92
CA LYS A 98 15.50 -15.72 11.21
C LYS A 98 14.83 -16.37 12.42
N GLY A 99 13.61 -16.86 12.28
CA GLY A 99 12.77 -17.29 13.38
C GLY A 99 11.98 -16.14 14.02
N ALA A 100 11.00 -16.50 14.85
CA ALA A 100 9.97 -15.61 15.38
C ALA A 100 10.19 -15.18 16.84
N GLN A 101 11.39 -15.34 17.40
CA GLN A 101 11.65 -15.00 18.80
C GLN A 101 11.88 -13.50 18.95
N ASN A 102 10.97 -12.82 19.68
CA ASN A 102 11.00 -11.37 19.93
C ASN A 102 11.24 -10.51 18.66
N PRO A 103 10.39 -10.64 17.62
CA PRO A 103 10.60 -9.93 16.37
C PRO A 103 10.40 -8.43 16.58
N VAL A 104 11.31 -7.63 16.04
CA VAL A 104 11.26 -6.18 16.06
C VAL A 104 11.24 -5.66 14.63
N VAL A 105 10.41 -4.65 14.41
CA VAL A 105 10.40 -3.87 13.18
C VAL A 105 10.82 -2.45 13.50
N LEU A 106 11.71 -1.90 12.67
CA LEU A 106 12.10 -0.51 12.76
C LEU A 106 11.08 0.39 12.07
N LEU A 107 10.75 1.54 12.65
CA LEU A 107 9.89 2.55 12.04
C LEU A 107 10.61 3.89 12.07
N THR A 108 10.61 4.60 10.95
CA THR A 108 10.93 6.02 10.92
C THR A 108 9.84 6.78 10.18
N THR A 109 9.40 7.90 10.73
CA THR A 109 8.44 8.80 10.09
C THR A 109 9.13 10.09 9.65
N GLY A 110 8.55 10.78 8.69
CA GLY A 110 9.06 12.07 8.27
C GLY A 110 8.51 12.54 6.94
N GLY A 111 8.85 13.77 6.58
CA GLY A 111 8.41 14.31 5.29
C GLY A 111 8.98 13.54 4.08
N PHE A 112 10.14 12.89 4.23
CA PHE A 112 10.90 12.20 3.18
C PHE A 112 10.84 12.91 1.84
N TYR A 113 11.24 14.18 1.89
CA TYR A 113 11.00 15.13 0.82
C TYR A 113 12.30 15.80 0.33
N PRO A 114 13.20 15.05 -0.36
CA PRO A 114 13.12 13.61 -0.65
C PRO A 114 13.76 12.73 0.45
N LEU A 115 13.47 11.43 0.42
CA LEU A 115 14.28 10.40 1.09
C LEU A 115 15.71 10.44 0.54
N HIS A 116 16.71 10.15 1.38
CA HIS A 116 18.12 10.24 1.00
C HIS A 116 18.98 9.29 1.83
N ASN A 117 20.24 9.12 1.43
CA ASN A 117 21.18 8.17 2.04
C ASN A 117 21.32 8.32 3.55
N GLY A 118 21.36 9.53 4.10
CA GLY A 118 21.38 9.73 5.56
C GLY A 118 20.24 9.04 6.32
N HIS A 119 19.02 8.98 5.76
CA HIS A 119 17.91 8.24 6.36
C HIS A 119 18.13 6.72 6.31
N LEU A 120 18.68 6.22 5.20
CA LEU A 120 18.96 4.79 5.04
C LEU A 120 20.09 4.33 5.98
N HIS A 121 21.16 5.11 6.10
CA HIS A 121 22.25 4.85 7.04
C HIS A 121 21.75 4.89 8.49
N MET A 122 20.84 5.80 8.84
CA MET A 122 20.21 5.84 10.15
C MET A 122 19.45 4.54 10.46
N MET A 123 18.70 4.02 9.48
CA MET A 123 17.96 2.76 9.62
C MET A 123 18.88 1.55 9.73
N GLU A 124 19.96 1.47 8.93
CA GLU A 124 20.93 0.37 9.02
C GLU A 124 21.69 0.39 10.36
N ALA A 125 22.16 1.54 10.82
CA ALA A 125 22.84 1.65 12.12
C ALA A 125 21.93 1.23 13.30
N ALA A 126 20.65 1.60 13.24
CA ALA A 126 19.65 1.17 14.21
C ALA A 126 19.43 -0.34 14.19
N LYS A 127 19.38 -0.94 13.00
CA LYS A 127 19.23 -2.38 12.83
C LYS A 127 20.42 -3.15 13.38
N GLU A 128 21.65 -2.76 13.00
CA GLU A 128 22.88 -3.37 13.50
C GLU A 128 22.95 -3.31 15.03
N THR A 129 22.66 -2.15 15.62
CA THR A 129 22.66 -1.96 17.08
C THR A 129 21.65 -2.86 17.78
N LEU A 130 20.43 -2.99 17.24
CA LEU A 130 19.42 -3.87 17.85
C LEU A 130 19.80 -5.35 17.70
N GLU A 131 20.33 -5.77 16.55
CA GLU A 131 20.78 -7.14 16.33
C GLU A 131 21.94 -7.51 17.28
N GLU A 132 22.90 -6.60 17.50
CA GLU A 132 23.98 -6.77 18.49
C GLU A 132 23.46 -6.90 19.93
N LYS A 133 22.33 -6.26 20.24
CA LYS A 133 21.66 -6.34 21.55
C LYS A 133 20.74 -7.56 21.67
N GLY A 134 20.68 -8.42 20.65
CA GLY A 134 19.94 -9.67 20.66
C GLY A 134 18.48 -9.56 20.24
N TYR A 135 18.05 -8.44 19.67
CA TYR A 135 16.73 -8.34 19.05
C TYR A 135 16.74 -8.96 17.66
N SER A 136 15.64 -9.62 17.28
CA SER A 136 15.47 -10.13 15.92
C SER A 136 14.83 -9.07 15.04
N VAL A 137 15.64 -8.27 14.32
CA VAL A 137 15.11 -7.27 13.38
C VAL A 137 14.62 -7.94 12.10
N VAL A 138 13.30 -7.96 11.90
CA VAL A 138 12.64 -8.69 10.80
C VAL A 138 12.18 -7.78 9.66
N GLY A 139 12.25 -6.47 9.83
CA GLY A 139 11.92 -5.51 8.78
C GLY A 139 12.02 -4.07 9.25
N GLY A 140 11.78 -3.14 8.34
CA GLY A 140 11.71 -1.73 8.65
C GLY A 140 10.77 -0.97 7.72
N TYR A 141 10.18 0.10 8.23
CA TYR A 141 9.27 0.97 7.49
C TYR A 141 9.79 2.40 7.41
N ILE A 142 9.79 2.92 6.19
CA ILE A 142 9.79 4.35 5.90
C ILE A 142 8.32 4.77 5.81
N SER A 143 7.85 5.64 6.72
CA SER A 143 6.46 6.13 6.76
C SER A 143 6.41 7.62 6.39
N PRO A 144 6.15 7.97 5.11
CA PRO A 144 6.00 9.36 4.71
C PRO A 144 4.83 10.03 5.42
N SER A 145 5.10 11.21 5.97
CA SER A 145 4.09 11.97 6.66
C SER A 145 3.04 12.54 5.72
N HIS A 146 1.84 12.74 6.29
CA HIS A 146 0.71 13.35 5.61
C HIS A 146 1.04 14.71 4.99
N GLU A 147 0.37 15.01 3.89
CA GLU A 147 0.63 16.18 3.06
C GLU A 147 0.46 17.51 3.83
N SER A 148 -0.55 17.59 4.72
CA SER A 148 -0.82 18.76 5.56
C SER A 148 0.38 19.20 6.41
N TYR A 149 1.27 18.27 6.77
CA TYR A 149 2.51 18.59 7.47
C TYR A 149 3.62 19.05 6.50
N VAL A 150 3.76 18.38 5.35
CA VAL A 150 4.90 18.58 4.43
C VAL A 150 4.86 19.90 3.70
N VAL A 151 3.68 20.34 3.28
CA VAL A 151 3.40 21.66 2.69
C VAL A 151 3.84 22.87 3.51
N THR A 152 4.00 22.72 4.83
CA THR A 152 4.52 23.78 5.70
C THR A 152 6.02 23.99 5.49
N LYS A 153 6.70 23.04 4.85
CA LYS A 153 8.15 23.07 4.64
C LYS A 153 8.53 23.96 3.46
N PRO A 154 9.68 24.66 3.55
CA PRO A 154 10.15 25.49 2.45
C PRO A 154 10.48 24.63 1.21
N TYR A 155 10.30 25.23 0.03
CA TYR A 155 10.59 24.64 -1.28
C TYR A 155 9.70 23.44 -1.63
N TYR A 156 8.42 23.52 -1.30
CA TYR A 156 7.45 22.47 -1.58
C TYR A 156 7.02 22.44 -3.06
N ILE A 157 7.29 21.30 -3.73
CA ILE A 157 7.11 21.01 -5.15
C ILE A 157 6.56 19.60 -5.43
N LEU A 158 6.74 18.59 -4.55
CA LEU A 158 6.23 17.22 -4.76
C LEU A 158 5.08 16.88 -3.82
N ASN A 159 4.03 16.26 -4.37
CA ASN A 159 2.86 15.76 -3.61
C ASN A 159 3.11 14.40 -2.93
N GLU A 160 2.16 13.92 -2.12
CA GLU A 160 2.27 12.68 -1.36
C GLU A 160 2.53 11.45 -2.23
N TYR A 161 1.92 11.37 -3.42
CA TYR A 161 2.09 10.25 -4.35
C TYR A 161 3.49 10.25 -4.96
N GLU A 162 4.00 11.42 -5.36
CA GLU A 162 5.36 11.57 -5.89
C GLU A 162 6.42 11.25 -4.82
N ARG A 163 6.20 11.70 -3.57
CA ARG A 163 7.08 11.37 -2.44
C ARG A 163 7.11 9.87 -2.17
N LEU A 164 5.95 9.21 -2.19
CA LEU A 164 5.85 7.75 -2.02
C LEU A 164 6.62 7.00 -3.10
N GLU A 165 6.49 7.42 -4.36
CA GLU A 165 7.21 6.79 -5.47
C GLU A 165 8.73 6.97 -5.33
N LEU A 166 9.20 8.16 -4.95
CA LEU A 166 10.62 8.37 -4.67
C LEU A 166 11.11 7.50 -3.50
N CYS A 167 10.31 7.36 -2.44
CA CYS A 167 10.66 6.48 -1.32
C CYS A 167 10.77 5.03 -1.78
N LYS A 168 9.76 4.51 -2.50
CA LYS A 168 9.74 3.14 -3.04
C LYS A 168 10.94 2.87 -3.94
N ASN A 169 11.25 3.80 -4.85
CA ASN A 169 12.40 3.68 -5.75
C ASN A 169 13.73 3.66 -5.00
N SER A 170 13.87 4.48 -3.96
CA SER A 170 15.11 4.57 -3.16
C SER A 170 15.41 3.28 -2.37
N ILE A 171 14.40 2.47 -2.05
CA ILE A 171 14.56 1.23 -1.27
C ILE A 171 14.21 -0.04 -2.07
N ARG A 172 14.06 0.06 -3.39
CA ARG A 172 13.61 -1.05 -4.26
C ARG A 172 14.50 -2.30 -4.13
N ASP A 173 15.79 -2.09 -3.92
CA ASP A 173 16.81 -3.14 -3.83
C ASP A 173 17.04 -3.62 -2.38
N SER A 174 16.37 -3.01 -1.39
CA SER A 174 16.43 -3.46 0.01
C SER A 174 15.64 -4.76 0.20
N ASN A 175 16.19 -5.69 0.96
CA ASN A 175 15.51 -6.95 1.34
C ASN A 175 14.72 -6.85 2.67
N TRP A 176 14.78 -5.72 3.38
CA TRP A 176 14.16 -5.59 4.71
C TRP A 176 13.35 -4.30 4.91
N LEU A 177 13.63 -3.24 4.14
CA LEU A 177 12.88 -1.98 4.19
C LEU A 177 11.67 -2.00 3.27
N MET A 178 10.55 -1.46 3.74
CA MET A 178 9.32 -1.20 2.98
C MET A 178 8.86 0.24 3.20
N VAL A 179 8.01 0.74 2.31
CA VAL A 179 7.31 2.02 2.50
C VAL A 179 5.92 1.71 3.05
N ASP A 180 5.56 2.30 4.19
CA ASP A 180 4.18 2.23 4.68
C ASP A 180 3.42 3.48 4.21
N PRO A 181 2.45 3.36 3.28
CA PRO A 181 1.71 4.51 2.77
C PRO A 181 0.63 5.00 3.75
N TRP A 182 0.33 4.26 4.82
CA TRP A 182 -0.80 4.51 5.72
C TRP A 182 -0.89 5.96 6.17
N GLU A 183 0.15 6.50 6.80
CA GLU A 183 0.19 7.88 7.33
C GLU A 183 -0.06 8.94 6.25
N SER A 184 0.46 8.71 5.03
CA SER A 184 0.38 9.69 3.94
C SER A 184 -0.93 9.66 3.14
N ILE A 185 -1.51 8.47 2.94
CA ILE A 185 -2.60 8.24 1.97
C ILE A 185 -3.93 7.91 2.64
N TYR A 186 -3.86 7.22 3.78
CA TYR A 186 -5.01 6.58 4.41
C TYR A 186 -5.33 7.24 5.77
N VAL A 187 -4.84 8.45 6.01
CA VAL A 187 -5.16 9.27 7.18
C VAL A 187 -5.61 10.65 6.72
N LYS A 188 -6.65 11.20 7.36
CA LYS A 188 -7.30 12.46 6.99
C LYS A 188 -6.41 13.70 7.17
N THR A 189 -5.44 13.66 8.08
CA THR A 189 -4.57 14.77 8.45
C THR A 189 -3.26 14.26 9.03
N SER A 190 -2.31 15.15 9.27
CA SER A 190 -1.08 14.83 9.99
C SER A 190 -1.38 14.44 11.44
N ILE A 191 -0.84 13.29 11.86
CA ILE A 191 -0.99 12.71 13.19
C ILE A 191 0.37 12.63 13.90
N ASN A 192 0.35 12.39 15.20
CA ASN A 192 1.58 12.22 15.96
C ASN A 192 2.28 10.91 15.59
N PHE A 193 3.62 10.89 15.64
CA PHE A 193 4.37 9.66 15.32
C PHE A 193 4.05 8.50 16.28
N THR A 194 3.58 8.80 17.49
CA THR A 194 3.12 7.84 18.50
C THR A 194 1.87 7.09 18.05
N ASP A 195 0.95 7.74 17.34
CA ASP A 195 -0.20 7.10 16.69
C ASP A 195 0.26 6.15 15.57
N VAL A 196 1.27 6.55 14.78
CA VAL A 196 1.85 5.70 13.73
C VAL A 196 2.49 4.45 14.32
N ILE A 197 3.26 4.59 15.41
CA ILE A 197 3.83 3.47 16.17
C ILE A 197 2.71 2.54 16.64
N LYS A 198 1.70 3.08 17.31
CA LYS A 198 0.61 2.31 17.92
C LYS A 198 -0.18 1.54 16.87
N ARG A 199 -0.57 2.20 15.77
CA ARG A 199 -1.29 1.56 14.68
C ARG A 199 -0.45 0.47 14.03
N LEU A 200 0.80 0.75 13.69
CA LEU A 200 1.69 -0.22 13.04
C LEU A 200 1.90 -1.45 13.93
N GLU A 201 2.15 -1.26 15.22
CA GLU A 201 2.31 -2.38 16.16
C GLU A 201 1.04 -3.24 16.23
N LEU A 202 -0.15 -2.62 16.33
CA LEU A 202 -1.42 -3.36 16.33
C LEU A 202 -1.66 -4.10 15.01
N TYR A 203 -1.36 -3.46 13.87
CA TYR A 203 -1.50 -4.06 12.54
C TYR A 203 -0.61 -5.29 12.39
N LEU A 204 0.68 -5.16 12.74
CA LEU A 204 1.63 -6.27 12.65
C LEU A 204 1.31 -7.39 13.66
N LYS A 205 0.82 -7.06 14.85
CA LYS A 205 0.36 -8.07 15.83
C LYS A 205 -0.81 -8.89 15.30
N LYS A 206 -1.73 -8.24 14.60
CA LYS A 206 -2.90 -8.88 14.00
C LYS A 206 -2.53 -9.76 12.80
N HIS A 207 -1.67 -9.26 11.92
CA HIS A 207 -1.46 -9.87 10.60
C HIS A 207 -0.18 -10.68 10.46
N VAL A 208 0.79 -10.51 11.35
CA VAL A 208 2.12 -11.10 11.21
C VAL A 208 2.49 -11.93 12.42
N ASN A 209 2.61 -11.31 13.60
CA ASN A 209 3.03 -11.99 14.82
C ASN A 209 2.60 -11.20 16.06
N LYS A 210 1.84 -11.82 16.95
CA LYS A 210 1.31 -11.20 18.18
C LYS A 210 2.37 -10.61 19.14
N ASP A 211 3.60 -11.10 19.06
CA ASP A 211 4.72 -10.71 19.93
C ASP A 211 5.63 -9.66 19.28
N ILE A 212 5.31 -9.23 18.05
CA ILE A 212 6.09 -8.21 17.33
C ILE A 212 6.03 -6.86 18.01
N LYS A 213 7.17 -6.18 18.04
CA LYS A 213 7.31 -4.82 18.59
C LYS A 213 7.80 -3.85 17.52
N VAL A 214 7.45 -2.59 17.69
CA VAL A 214 7.95 -1.50 16.85
C VAL A 214 9.02 -0.73 17.63
N ALA A 215 10.18 -0.55 17.01
CA ALA A 215 11.24 0.32 17.50
C ALA A 215 11.31 1.57 16.63
N TYR A 216 11.21 2.74 17.25
CA TYR A 216 11.14 4.00 16.54
C TYR A 216 12.52 4.64 16.39
N VAL A 217 12.89 4.96 15.15
CA VAL A 217 14.21 5.45 14.76
C VAL A 217 14.11 6.90 14.30
N PHE A 218 14.89 7.77 14.91
CA PHE A 218 14.92 9.20 14.62
C PHE A 218 16.34 9.79 14.76
N GLY A 219 16.57 10.90 14.05
CA GLY A 219 17.84 11.61 14.08
C GLY A 219 18.03 12.49 15.31
N GLY A 220 19.28 12.85 15.60
CA GLY A 220 19.67 13.71 16.73
C GLY A 220 19.04 15.11 16.74
N ASP A 221 18.59 15.60 15.58
CA ASP A 221 17.77 16.82 15.49
C ASP A 221 16.49 16.71 16.32
N ASN A 222 15.90 15.51 16.34
CA ASN A 222 14.71 15.17 17.10
C ASN A 222 15.01 14.42 18.40
N ALA A 223 16.21 14.57 18.98
CA ALA A 223 16.60 13.84 20.21
C ALA A 223 15.61 13.97 21.38
N GLY A 224 14.83 15.07 21.44
CA GLY A 224 13.79 15.26 22.45
C GLY A 224 12.65 14.24 22.39
N PHE A 225 12.42 13.59 21.24
CA PHE A 225 11.45 12.50 21.10
C PHE A 225 11.76 11.33 22.03
N MET A 226 13.01 11.22 22.52
CA MET A 226 13.40 10.19 23.49
C MET A 226 12.58 10.24 24.78
N HIS A 227 12.03 11.39 25.17
CA HIS A 227 11.17 11.49 26.34
C HIS A 227 9.95 10.54 26.28
N CYS A 228 9.43 10.27 25.08
CA CYS A 228 8.31 9.34 24.90
C CYS A 228 8.66 7.89 25.27
N PHE A 229 9.94 7.51 25.24
CA PHE A 229 10.39 6.12 25.37
C PHE A 229 10.92 5.77 26.76
N GLU A 230 10.86 6.69 27.72
CA GLU A 230 11.39 6.49 29.08
C GLU A 230 10.64 5.41 29.85
N ASP A 231 9.33 5.29 29.62
CA ASP A 231 8.46 4.36 30.35
C ASP A 231 8.03 3.16 29.49
N LYS A 232 7.96 3.30 28.16
CA LYS A 232 7.48 2.24 27.26
C LYS A 232 8.03 2.37 25.83
N GLY A 233 7.95 1.25 25.09
CA GLY A 233 8.38 1.19 23.70
C GLY A 233 9.90 1.05 23.56
N ILE A 234 10.39 1.15 22.32
CA ILE A 234 11.81 1.11 21.99
C ILE A 234 12.14 2.38 21.19
N GLY A 235 13.01 3.22 21.75
CA GLY A 235 13.43 4.49 21.15
C GLY A 235 14.89 4.44 20.71
N ILE A 236 15.16 4.82 19.47
CA ILE A 236 16.50 4.81 18.88
C ILE A 236 16.80 6.20 18.30
N CYS A 237 17.72 6.92 18.95
CA CYS A 237 18.22 8.20 18.47
C CYS A 237 19.60 8.01 17.87
N VAL A 238 19.76 8.39 16.60
CA VAL A 238 21.05 8.34 15.89
C VAL A 238 21.65 9.73 15.81
N GLU A 239 22.91 9.88 16.21
CA GLU A 239 23.62 11.15 16.19
C GLU A 239 23.62 11.76 14.78
N ARG A 240 23.47 13.09 14.71
CA ARG A 240 23.56 13.87 13.48
C ARG A 240 24.42 15.09 13.70
N GLU A 241 25.25 15.39 12.71
CA GLU A 241 26.14 16.55 12.76
C GLU A 241 25.35 17.85 12.94
N GLY A 242 25.86 18.72 13.82
CA GLY A 242 25.21 19.99 14.18
C GLY A 242 24.23 19.89 15.35
N TYR A 243 23.93 18.69 15.85
CA TYR A 243 23.01 18.47 16.98
C TYR A 243 23.65 17.73 18.16
N ASN A 244 24.97 17.57 18.15
CA ASN A 244 25.73 16.75 19.09
C ASN A 244 25.54 17.19 20.56
N GLU A 245 25.49 18.49 20.85
CA GLU A 245 25.29 18.96 22.23
C GLU A 245 23.94 18.52 22.81
N LYS A 246 22.86 18.67 22.04
CA LYS A 246 21.51 18.25 22.45
C LYS A 246 21.45 16.73 22.62
N PHE A 247 22.04 16.00 21.67
CA PHE A 247 22.13 14.54 21.70
C PHE A 247 22.87 14.04 22.95
N LEU A 248 24.10 14.52 23.19
CA LEU A 248 24.93 14.13 24.33
C LEU A 248 24.32 14.54 25.66
N LYS A 249 23.61 15.68 25.71
CA LYS A 249 22.90 16.11 26.92
C LYS A 249 21.79 15.12 27.28
N LEU A 250 20.95 14.74 26.32
CA LEU A 250 19.84 13.81 26.57
C LEU A 250 20.34 12.39 26.85
N GLN A 251 21.39 11.94 26.15
CA GLN A 251 22.03 10.65 26.42
C GLN A 251 22.48 10.49 27.88
N LYS A 252 22.92 11.57 28.53
CA LYS A 252 23.32 11.57 29.94
C LYS A 252 22.14 11.66 30.92
N GLN A 253 20.97 12.08 30.44
CA GLN A 253 19.79 12.34 31.27
C GLN A 253 18.78 11.19 31.23
N ILE A 254 18.74 10.44 30.13
CA ILE A 254 17.76 9.40 29.86
C ILE A 254 18.50 8.09 29.63
N GLU A 255 18.23 7.11 30.49
CA GLU A 255 18.76 5.75 30.38
C GLU A 255 17.62 4.74 30.54
N GLY A 256 17.75 3.60 29.87
CA GLY A 256 16.78 2.52 29.96
C GLY A 256 17.14 1.36 29.03
N ASN A 257 16.61 0.17 29.32
CA ASN A 257 16.94 -1.05 28.58
C ASN A 257 16.49 -1.03 27.11
N ASN A 258 15.50 -0.19 26.77
CA ASN A 258 14.95 -0.06 25.42
C ASN A 258 15.24 1.32 24.80
N ILE A 259 16.23 2.03 25.32
CA ILE A 259 16.62 3.37 24.89
C ILE A 259 18.03 3.30 24.32
N PHE A 260 18.17 3.64 23.04
CA PHE A 260 19.43 3.53 22.32
C PHE A 260 19.84 4.89 21.76
N PHE A 261 21.00 5.39 22.20
CA PHE A 261 21.68 6.53 21.60
C PHE A 261 22.88 5.99 20.81
N ILE A 262 22.82 6.12 19.48
CA ILE A 262 23.83 5.58 18.56
C ILE A 262 24.70 6.75 18.07
N ASN A 263 25.97 6.73 18.45
CA ASN A 263 26.95 7.67 17.90
C ASN A 263 27.26 7.28 16.46
N ASN A 264 27.03 8.17 15.51
CA ASN A 264 27.26 7.90 14.10
C ASN A 264 28.06 9.05 13.47
N LYS A 265 29.28 8.73 13.01
CA LYS A 265 30.23 9.67 12.38
C LYS A 265 30.26 9.55 10.86
N SER A 266 29.24 8.94 10.24
CA SER A 266 29.15 8.82 8.78
C SER A 266 29.09 10.19 8.10
N VAL A 267 29.71 10.32 6.92
CA VAL A 267 29.72 11.56 6.12
C VAL A 267 28.31 11.92 5.63
N GLU A 268 27.47 10.91 5.44
CA GLU A 268 26.07 11.00 5.04
C GLU A 268 25.16 11.60 6.13
N SER A 269 25.66 11.73 7.37
CA SER A 269 24.96 12.44 8.46
C SER A 269 24.75 13.93 8.18
N LYS A 270 25.54 14.51 7.25
CA LYS A 270 25.40 15.89 6.75
C LYS A 270 24.25 16.09 5.77
N CYS A 271 23.71 15.01 5.19
CA CYS A 271 22.65 15.13 4.20
C CYS A 271 21.36 15.66 4.85
N SER A 272 20.78 16.70 4.25
CA SER A 272 19.47 17.21 4.62
C SER A 272 18.58 17.33 3.37
N SER A 273 17.32 16.92 3.49
CA SER A 273 16.36 17.10 2.40
C SER A 273 16.18 18.57 2.00
N ARG A 274 16.41 19.52 2.93
CA ARG A 274 16.34 20.97 2.63
C ARG A 274 17.41 21.38 1.64
N ASP A 275 18.63 20.88 1.80
CA ASP A 275 19.75 21.22 0.92
C ASP A 275 19.58 20.58 -0.45
N ILE A 276 19.09 19.34 -0.51
CA ILE A 276 18.73 18.68 -1.77
C ILE A 276 17.68 19.50 -2.53
N ARG A 277 16.62 19.97 -1.86
CA ARG A 277 15.61 20.82 -2.50
C ARG A 277 16.17 22.16 -2.96
N LYS A 278 17.06 22.77 -2.17
CA LYS A 278 17.72 24.03 -2.55
C LYS A 278 18.58 23.86 -3.80
N GLN A 279 19.25 22.72 -3.95
CA GLN A 279 20.07 22.39 -5.13
C GLN A 279 19.19 22.07 -6.35
N GLN A 280 18.08 21.34 -6.16
CA GLN A 280 17.14 21.00 -7.24
C GLN A 280 16.39 22.21 -7.82
N ILE A 281 16.26 23.31 -7.09
CA ILE A 281 15.65 24.56 -7.62
C ILE A 281 16.59 25.27 -8.63
N CYS A 282 17.86 24.88 -8.73
CA CYS A 282 18.84 25.49 -9.64
C CYS A 282 19.11 24.68 -10.92
N GLU A 283 18.51 23.50 -11.07
CA GLU A 283 18.64 22.66 -12.25
C GLU A 283 17.25 22.14 -12.64
N ASP A 284 16.57 22.90 -13.51
CA ASP A 284 15.44 22.40 -14.29
C ASP A 284 15.98 21.36 -15.28
N ASP A 285 16.07 20.11 -14.86
CA ASP A 285 16.13 18.97 -15.76
C ASP A 285 14.95 18.04 -15.45
N ASP A 286 13.87 18.27 -16.20
CA ASP A 286 12.74 17.36 -16.34
C ASP A 286 13.25 15.98 -16.79
N PRO A 287 13.24 14.95 -15.91
CA PRO A 287 13.72 13.64 -16.31
C PRO A 287 12.64 12.98 -17.16
N LYS A 288 12.78 13.18 -18.48
CA LYS A 288 12.21 12.38 -19.57
C LYS A 288 10.79 11.89 -19.30
N CYS A 289 9.83 12.71 -19.69
CA CYS A 289 8.55 12.21 -20.18
C CYS A 289 8.86 11.24 -21.34
N ASN A 290 8.97 9.94 -21.06
CA ASN A 290 8.98 8.93 -22.11
C ASN A 290 7.69 9.14 -22.89
N GLU A 291 7.79 9.59 -24.14
CA GLU A 291 6.65 9.67 -25.04
C GLU A 291 5.95 8.32 -25.00
N TYR A 292 4.74 8.34 -24.46
CA TYR A 292 3.84 7.22 -24.43
C TYR A 292 3.51 6.84 -25.88
N LYS A 293 4.25 5.86 -26.43
CA LYS A 293 4.13 5.44 -27.83
C LYS A 293 3.39 4.12 -27.93
N GLY A 294 2.14 4.18 -28.38
CA GLY A 294 1.32 3.02 -28.68
C GLY A 294 -0.11 3.19 -28.20
N ILE A 295 -0.95 2.20 -28.49
CA ILE A 295 -2.30 2.10 -27.94
C ILE A 295 -2.26 1.46 -26.55
N TYR A 296 -3.20 1.85 -25.70
CA TYR A 296 -3.51 1.16 -24.46
C TYR A 296 -4.63 0.15 -24.72
N ALA A 297 -4.31 -1.14 -24.64
CA ALA A 297 -5.26 -2.20 -24.94
C ALA A 297 -6.04 -2.64 -23.70
N VAL A 298 -7.35 -2.72 -23.82
CA VAL A 298 -8.24 -3.30 -22.81
C VAL A 298 -8.82 -4.58 -23.37
N ARG A 299 -8.39 -5.72 -22.86
CA ARG A 299 -8.93 -7.02 -23.24
C ARG A 299 -10.29 -7.20 -22.59
N ASN A 300 -11.34 -7.28 -23.40
CA ASN A 300 -12.71 -7.48 -22.97
C ASN A 300 -13.11 -8.95 -23.15
N GLU A 301 -13.26 -9.65 -22.02
CA GLU A 301 -13.61 -11.07 -21.99
C GLU A 301 -15.13 -11.31 -21.96
N SER A 302 -15.92 -10.29 -22.30
CA SER A 302 -17.38 -10.35 -22.37
C SER A 302 -17.99 -10.88 -21.06
N THR A 303 -18.96 -11.79 -21.12
CA THR A 303 -19.63 -12.36 -19.94
C THR A 303 -18.87 -13.52 -19.31
N ALA A 304 -17.74 -13.95 -19.88
CA ALA A 304 -16.98 -15.10 -19.38
C ALA A 304 -16.51 -14.95 -17.91
N PRO A 305 -16.08 -13.76 -17.45
CA PRO A 305 -15.71 -13.57 -16.03
C PRO A 305 -16.89 -13.61 -15.05
N LEU A 306 -18.13 -13.47 -15.55
CA LEU A 306 -19.36 -13.39 -14.74
C LEU A 306 -20.21 -14.68 -14.79
N LEU A 307 -19.64 -15.77 -15.34
CA LEU A 307 -20.34 -17.05 -15.50
C LEU A 307 -20.88 -17.63 -14.19
N ASN A 308 -20.20 -17.38 -13.07
CA ASN A 308 -20.62 -17.78 -11.73
C ASN A 308 -21.98 -17.21 -11.32
N TYR A 309 -22.46 -16.14 -11.97
CA TYR A 309 -23.75 -15.53 -11.68
C TYR A 309 -24.87 -15.96 -12.64
N LYS A 310 -24.55 -16.64 -13.76
CA LYS A 310 -25.55 -17.13 -14.74
C LYS A 310 -26.52 -18.15 -14.16
N THR A 311 -26.16 -18.82 -13.06
CA THR A 311 -27.07 -19.74 -12.35
C THR A 311 -28.24 -19.03 -11.68
N SER A 312 -28.11 -17.72 -11.43
CA SER A 312 -29.06 -16.93 -10.64
C SER A 312 -29.60 -15.73 -11.41
N VAL A 313 -28.92 -15.30 -12.48
CA VAL A 313 -29.28 -14.12 -13.27
C VAL A 313 -29.34 -14.48 -14.75
N LYS A 314 -30.32 -13.93 -15.47
CA LYS A 314 -30.46 -14.12 -16.93
C LYS A 314 -29.26 -13.53 -17.68
N GLU A 315 -28.82 -14.22 -18.72
CA GLU A 315 -27.66 -13.85 -19.52
C GLU A 315 -27.77 -12.44 -20.12
N GLU A 316 -28.92 -12.07 -20.68
CA GLU A 316 -29.19 -10.73 -21.25
C GLU A 316 -28.94 -9.58 -20.26
N ILE A 317 -29.21 -9.83 -18.96
CA ILE A 317 -28.99 -8.82 -17.91
C ILE A 317 -27.48 -8.67 -17.63
N ILE A 318 -26.75 -9.79 -17.63
CA ILE A 318 -25.30 -9.81 -17.45
C ILE A 318 -24.60 -9.15 -18.64
N GLU A 319 -25.03 -9.45 -19.87
CA GLU A 319 -24.51 -8.83 -21.10
C GLU A 319 -24.67 -7.31 -21.07
N LYS A 320 -25.88 -6.82 -20.78
CA LYS A 320 -26.15 -5.39 -20.67
C LYS A 320 -25.29 -4.72 -19.59
N ALA A 321 -25.20 -5.34 -18.41
CA ALA A 321 -24.40 -4.80 -17.31
C ALA A 321 -22.90 -4.76 -17.66
N GLN A 322 -22.41 -5.75 -18.43
CA GLN A 322 -21.04 -5.78 -18.90
C GLN A 322 -20.75 -4.70 -19.96
N GLU A 323 -21.66 -4.48 -20.91
CA GLU A 323 -21.54 -3.39 -21.90
C GLU A 323 -21.48 -2.01 -21.24
N GLU A 324 -22.34 -1.78 -20.25
CA GLU A 324 -22.33 -0.57 -19.43
C GLU A 324 -21.01 -0.42 -18.66
N PHE A 325 -20.51 -1.51 -18.07
CA PHE A 325 -19.23 -1.53 -17.35
C PHE A 325 -18.05 -1.20 -18.26
N VAL A 326 -17.95 -1.82 -19.44
CA VAL A 326 -16.87 -1.55 -20.43
C VAL A 326 -16.86 -0.07 -20.81
N THR A 327 -18.04 0.48 -21.12
CA THR A 327 -18.18 1.88 -21.52
C THR A 327 -17.71 2.82 -20.42
N GLU A 328 -18.17 2.60 -19.18
CA GLU A 328 -17.77 3.41 -18.04
C GLU A 328 -16.29 3.23 -17.69
N PHE A 329 -15.76 2.00 -17.79
CA PHE A 329 -14.36 1.69 -17.54
C PHE A 329 -13.43 2.45 -18.47
N VAL A 330 -13.70 2.43 -19.78
CA VAL A 330 -12.87 3.15 -20.76
C VAL A 330 -12.86 4.64 -20.47
N LEU A 331 -14.00 5.23 -20.11
CA LEU A 331 -14.09 6.65 -19.75
C LEU A 331 -13.27 6.98 -18.50
N GLN A 332 -13.36 6.16 -17.44
CA GLN A 332 -12.62 6.35 -16.20
C GLN A 332 -11.11 6.12 -16.40
N LEU A 333 -10.73 5.11 -17.18
CA LEU A 333 -9.35 4.81 -17.52
C LEU A 333 -8.73 5.94 -18.36
N GLN A 334 -9.45 6.47 -19.35
CA GLN A 334 -9.00 7.62 -20.15
C GLN A 334 -8.67 8.82 -19.25
N GLN A 335 -9.54 9.11 -18.27
CA GLN A 335 -9.29 10.17 -17.29
C GLN A 335 -8.10 9.85 -16.39
N ALA A 336 -7.97 8.61 -15.93
CA ALA A 336 -6.86 8.18 -15.07
C ALA A 336 -5.49 8.24 -15.79
N LEU A 337 -5.49 8.14 -17.13
CA LEU A 337 -4.34 8.31 -18.01
C LEU A 337 -4.17 9.76 -18.52
N ASP A 338 -4.87 10.73 -17.91
CA ASP A 338 -4.87 12.16 -18.29
C ASP A 338 -5.21 12.43 -19.76
N ASN A 339 -6.04 11.56 -20.36
CA ASN A 339 -6.40 11.58 -21.77
C ASN A 339 -5.20 11.56 -22.74
N SER A 340 -4.05 11.05 -22.28
CA SER A 340 -2.79 11.07 -23.04
C SER A 340 -2.57 9.87 -23.96
N MET A 341 -3.50 8.91 -23.95
CA MET A 341 -3.39 7.62 -24.65
C MET A 341 -4.62 7.37 -25.51
N ASP A 342 -4.45 6.60 -26.58
CA ASP A 342 -5.57 6.00 -27.32
C ASP A 342 -5.91 4.65 -26.69
N ILE A 343 -7.15 4.47 -26.24
CA ILE A 343 -7.62 3.22 -25.61
C ILE A 343 -8.38 2.39 -26.64
N LYS A 344 -7.94 1.15 -26.82
CA LYS A 344 -8.58 0.19 -27.72
C LYS A 344 -9.12 -1.01 -26.94
N VAL A 345 -10.43 -1.22 -27.04
CA VAL A 345 -11.07 -2.42 -26.49
C VAL A 345 -10.93 -3.57 -27.49
N ILE A 346 -10.48 -4.72 -26.99
CA ILE A 346 -10.20 -5.90 -27.81
C ILE A 346 -11.12 -7.02 -27.35
N ASN A 347 -11.90 -7.57 -28.26
CA ASN A 347 -12.79 -8.66 -27.94
C ASN A 347 -12.02 -9.99 -27.86
N LEU A 348 -12.14 -10.69 -26.73
CA LEU A 348 -11.52 -12.00 -26.53
C LEU A 348 -11.91 -12.99 -27.64
N MET A 349 -13.15 -13.00 -28.10
CA MET A 349 -13.62 -13.94 -29.12
C MET A 349 -12.88 -13.78 -30.43
N GLU A 350 -12.62 -12.54 -30.85
CA GLU A 350 -11.82 -12.26 -32.06
C GLU A 350 -10.39 -12.79 -31.93
N GLN A 351 -9.79 -12.68 -30.73
CA GLN A 351 -8.47 -13.24 -30.46
C GLN A 351 -8.47 -14.77 -30.55
N LEU A 352 -9.49 -15.41 -29.96
CA LEU A 352 -9.63 -16.86 -29.95
C LEU A 352 -9.89 -17.41 -31.36
N GLU A 353 -10.75 -16.78 -32.15
CA GLU A 353 -11.03 -17.15 -33.54
C GLU A 353 -9.78 -17.02 -34.42
N SER A 354 -9.03 -15.93 -34.26
CA SER A 354 -7.77 -15.72 -34.98
C SER A 354 -6.73 -16.77 -34.61
N ALA A 355 -6.55 -17.02 -33.30
CA ALA A 355 -5.63 -18.04 -32.80
C ALA A 355 -6.01 -19.44 -33.31
N GLN A 356 -7.30 -19.78 -33.29
CA GLN A 356 -7.79 -21.06 -33.79
C GLN A 356 -7.51 -21.24 -35.28
N SER A 357 -7.66 -20.19 -36.08
CA SER A 357 -7.35 -20.20 -37.52
C SER A 357 -5.86 -20.43 -37.78
N VAL A 358 -4.98 -19.74 -37.05
CA VAL A 358 -3.51 -19.82 -37.25
C VAL A 358 -2.90 -21.10 -36.68
N LEU A 359 -3.43 -21.58 -35.55
CA LEU A 359 -2.92 -22.75 -34.83
C LEU A 359 -3.66 -24.03 -35.19
N ASN A 360 -4.55 -23.99 -36.19
CA ASN A 360 -5.31 -25.15 -36.64
C ASN A 360 -4.36 -26.32 -36.97
N ASN A 361 -4.68 -27.51 -36.46
CA ASN A 361 -3.87 -28.74 -36.56
C ASN A 361 -2.49 -28.75 -35.86
N LYS A 362 -2.12 -27.70 -35.11
CA LYS A 362 -0.90 -27.71 -34.29
C LYS A 362 -1.20 -28.25 -32.89
N LYS A 363 -0.25 -28.98 -32.30
CA LYS A 363 -0.30 -29.31 -30.87
C LYS A 363 0.09 -28.07 -30.07
N THR A 364 -0.70 -27.72 -29.06
CA THR A 364 -0.54 -26.47 -28.30
C THR A 364 -0.47 -26.75 -26.80
N ILE A 365 0.35 -25.96 -26.10
CA ILE A 365 0.33 -25.83 -24.64
C ILE A 365 -0.10 -24.40 -24.34
N SER A 366 -1.27 -24.22 -23.73
CA SER A 366 -1.81 -22.89 -23.42
C SER A 366 -1.48 -22.45 -21.99
N LEU A 367 -1.08 -21.19 -21.82
CA LEU A 367 -0.96 -20.50 -20.53
C LEU A 367 -2.17 -19.58 -20.24
N ASP A 368 -2.90 -19.21 -21.29
CA ASP A 368 -4.06 -18.32 -21.22
C ASP A 368 -5.25 -18.97 -20.49
N CYS A 369 -6.07 -18.14 -19.84
CA CYS A 369 -7.25 -18.61 -19.12
C CYS A 369 -8.35 -19.18 -20.02
N TYR A 370 -8.49 -18.67 -21.25
CA TYR A 370 -9.63 -18.91 -22.12
C TYR A 370 -9.29 -19.73 -23.37
N TYR A 371 -8.11 -19.54 -23.97
CA TYR A 371 -7.64 -20.37 -25.06
C TYR A 371 -7.33 -21.78 -24.55
N LYS A 372 -8.06 -22.78 -25.04
CA LYS A 372 -7.87 -24.17 -24.66
C LYS A 372 -7.04 -24.90 -25.70
N GLY A 373 -5.79 -25.21 -25.32
CA GLY A 373 -4.85 -25.94 -26.15
C GLY A 373 -5.00 -27.46 -26.06
N THR A 374 -4.09 -28.20 -26.69
CA THR A 374 -3.96 -29.66 -26.50
C THR A 374 -3.70 -29.99 -25.02
N TYR A 375 -2.85 -29.17 -24.39
CA TYR A 375 -2.64 -29.14 -22.95
C TYR A 375 -2.78 -27.69 -22.47
N ASN A 376 -3.06 -27.53 -21.18
CA ASN A 376 -3.14 -26.23 -20.54
C ASN A 376 -2.26 -26.27 -19.29
N ILE A 377 -1.45 -25.24 -19.07
CA ILE A 377 -0.73 -25.01 -17.83
C ILE A 377 -1.38 -23.82 -17.14
N GLU A 378 -2.29 -24.14 -16.23
CA GLU A 378 -3.07 -23.21 -15.42
C GLU A 378 -2.14 -22.61 -14.35
N THR A 379 -1.56 -21.45 -14.66
CA THR A 379 -0.50 -20.85 -13.86
C THR A 379 -0.79 -19.39 -13.50
N SER A 380 -0.11 -18.87 -12.46
CA SER A 380 -0.21 -17.49 -12.02
C SER A 380 1.07 -17.02 -11.32
N ARG A 381 1.41 -15.74 -11.48
CA ARG A 381 2.47 -15.09 -10.71
C ARG A 381 1.91 -14.69 -9.34
N LEU A 382 2.57 -15.12 -8.26
CA LEU A 382 2.22 -14.74 -6.90
C LEU A 382 2.93 -13.44 -6.50
N PHE A 383 2.19 -12.46 -5.99
CA PHE A 383 2.72 -11.19 -5.48
C PHE A 383 2.36 -11.00 -4.00
N ASP A 384 2.99 -10.07 -3.29
CA ASP A 384 2.50 -9.66 -1.96
C ASP A 384 1.35 -8.67 -2.08
N ILE A 385 0.36 -8.81 -1.20
CA ILE A 385 -0.76 -7.86 -1.09
C ILE A 385 -0.28 -6.52 -0.51
N SER A 386 -0.89 -5.42 -0.96
CA SER A 386 -0.60 -4.05 -0.47
C SER A 386 0.85 -3.59 -0.65
N ASP A 387 1.58 -4.27 -1.54
CA ASP A 387 2.93 -3.92 -1.98
C ASP A 387 2.89 -3.10 -3.29
N THR A 388 4.05 -2.70 -3.79
CA THR A 388 4.21 -2.14 -5.14
C THR A 388 3.96 -3.15 -6.26
N GLN A 389 4.08 -4.46 -5.98
CA GLN A 389 3.92 -5.55 -6.94
C GLN A 389 4.85 -5.47 -8.17
N ASN A 390 6.00 -4.82 -8.03
CA ASN A 390 7.01 -4.74 -9.09
C ASN A 390 7.69 -6.09 -9.37
N LYS A 391 7.76 -6.98 -8.37
CA LYS A 391 8.40 -8.30 -8.48
C LYS A 391 7.48 -9.39 -7.92
N SER A 392 7.28 -10.45 -8.70
CA SER A 392 6.60 -11.66 -8.21
C SER A 392 7.49 -12.46 -7.27
N ILE A 393 6.87 -13.08 -6.27
CA ILE A 393 7.48 -14.00 -5.30
C ILE A 393 7.90 -15.29 -6.02
N SER A 394 6.96 -15.88 -6.77
CA SER A 394 7.14 -17.14 -7.49
C SER A 394 6.04 -17.34 -8.53
N GLN A 395 6.24 -18.34 -9.40
CA GLN A 395 5.19 -18.89 -10.24
C GLN A 395 4.50 -20.04 -9.51
N ILE A 396 3.17 -20.00 -9.42
CA ILE A 396 2.37 -21.05 -8.79
C ILE A 396 1.32 -21.62 -9.76
N GLY A 397 0.74 -22.75 -9.39
CA GLY A 397 -0.50 -23.21 -10.01
C GLY A 397 -1.62 -22.21 -9.75
N ARG A 398 -2.45 -21.96 -10.76
CA ARG A 398 -3.64 -21.12 -10.63
C ARG A 398 -4.49 -21.65 -9.48
N ILE A 399 -5.12 -20.77 -8.71
CA ILE A 399 -5.94 -21.18 -7.56
C ILE A 399 -6.98 -22.21 -8.02
N GLY A 400 -7.05 -23.35 -7.32
CA GLY A 400 -7.89 -24.50 -7.68
C GLY A 400 -7.21 -25.57 -8.54
N HIS A 401 -5.97 -25.34 -8.99
CA HIS A 401 -5.20 -26.28 -9.81
C HIS A 401 -3.94 -26.77 -9.08
N GLY A 402 -3.38 -27.89 -9.55
CA GLY A 402 -2.12 -28.44 -9.05
C GLY A 402 -0.93 -27.52 -9.34
N THR A 403 0.22 -27.85 -8.77
CA THR A 403 1.48 -27.12 -9.05
C THR A 403 1.81 -27.13 -10.55
N VAL A 404 2.60 -26.16 -11.01
CA VAL A 404 3.02 -26.11 -12.43
C VAL A 404 3.71 -27.40 -12.86
N GLN A 405 4.56 -27.95 -11.98
CA GLN A 405 5.27 -29.22 -12.19
C GLN A 405 4.31 -30.38 -12.38
N GLN A 406 3.33 -30.54 -11.48
CA GLN A 406 2.32 -31.60 -11.60
C GLN A 406 1.51 -31.49 -12.90
N GLN A 407 1.26 -30.27 -13.39
CA GLN A 407 0.57 -30.07 -14.66
C GLN A 407 1.46 -30.45 -15.85
N VAL A 408 2.75 -30.09 -15.81
CA VAL A 408 3.73 -30.45 -16.84
C VAL A 408 3.91 -31.96 -16.96
N GLU A 409 3.90 -32.70 -15.85
CA GLU A 409 3.98 -34.18 -15.84
C GLU A 409 2.86 -34.87 -16.63
N THR A 410 1.72 -34.18 -16.86
CA THR A 410 0.61 -34.73 -17.66
C THR A 410 0.80 -34.57 -19.17
N ILE A 411 1.76 -33.77 -19.59
CA ILE A 411 2.01 -33.44 -21.00
C ILE A 411 2.85 -34.56 -21.63
N LYS A 412 2.37 -35.10 -22.75
CA LYS A 412 3.09 -36.15 -23.49
C LYS A 412 4.28 -35.57 -24.24
N GLU A 413 5.29 -36.40 -24.50
CA GLU A 413 6.40 -36.05 -25.38
C GLU A 413 5.93 -35.56 -26.76
N GLY A 414 6.68 -34.63 -27.34
CA GLY A 414 6.40 -34.10 -28.67
C GLY A 414 6.74 -32.64 -28.83
N ASN A 415 6.34 -32.11 -29.98
CA ASN A 415 6.55 -30.72 -30.35
C ASN A 415 5.24 -29.93 -30.17
N TYR A 416 5.36 -28.74 -29.59
CA TYR A 416 4.22 -27.90 -29.23
C TYR A 416 4.47 -26.44 -29.60
N VAL A 417 3.36 -25.74 -29.81
CA VAL A 417 3.29 -24.28 -29.79
C VAL A 417 2.89 -23.83 -28.39
N LEU A 418 3.67 -22.96 -27.77
CA LEU A 418 3.27 -22.32 -26.51
C LEU A 418 2.35 -21.14 -26.84
N VAL A 419 1.17 -21.10 -26.22
CA VAL A 419 0.20 -20.01 -26.42
C VAL A 419 0.10 -19.19 -25.13
N ASP A 420 0.26 -17.89 -25.24
CA ASP A 420 0.09 -16.92 -24.15
C ASP A 420 -0.77 -15.74 -24.63
N ASP A 421 -1.35 -14.97 -23.73
CA ASP A 421 -2.14 -13.80 -24.11
C ASP A 421 -1.25 -12.65 -24.57
N ASP A 422 -0.25 -12.32 -23.76
CA ASP A 422 0.73 -11.27 -24.03
C ASP A 422 2.15 -11.70 -23.65
N SER A 423 3.13 -10.86 -24.03
CA SER A 423 4.48 -11.02 -23.49
C SER A 423 5.09 -9.65 -23.23
N VAL A 424 4.82 -9.08 -22.04
CA VAL A 424 5.45 -7.80 -21.65
C VAL A 424 6.94 -8.00 -21.33
N THR A 425 7.27 -8.96 -20.46
CA THR A 425 8.66 -9.20 -20.01
C THR A 425 9.22 -10.57 -20.42
N GLY A 426 8.35 -11.47 -20.90
CA GLY A 426 8.68 -12.87 -21.18
C GLY A 426 9.05 -13.70 -19.94
N LYS A 427 8.88 -13.16 -18.71
CA LYS A 427 9.26 -13.86 -17.47
C LYS A 427 8.45 -15.14 -17.27
N THR A 428 7.13 -15.08 -17.45
CA THR A 428 6.24 -16.25 -17.34
C THR A 428 6.68 -17.35 -18.30
N ILE A 429 6.85 -17.02 -19.58
CA ILE A 429 7.32 -17.96 -20.61
C ILE A 429 8.65 -18.57 -20.21
N LYS A 430 9.65 -17.78 -19.79
CA LYS A 430 10.96 -18.29 -19.37
C LYS A 430 10.87 -19.26 -18.18
N GLU A 431 10.05 -18.94 -17.18
CA GLU A 431 9.84 -19.79 -16.01
C GLU A 431 9.11 -21.09 -16.38
N ILE A 432 8.08 -21.04 -17.24
CA ILE A 432 7.42 -22.25 -17.73
C ILE A 432 8.37 -23.12 -18.53
N MET A 433 9.15 -22.52 -19.43
CA MET A 433 10.16 -23.23 -20.21
C MET A 433 11.19 -23.96 -19.34
N SER A 434 11.51 -23.45 -18.14
CA SER A 434 12.44 -24.13 -17.23
C SER A 434 11.84 -25.33 -16.49
N TYR A 435 10.51 -25.48 -16.50
CA TYR A 435 9.84 -26.68 -15.97
C TYR A 435 9.65 -27.78 -17.02
N LEU A 436 9.75 -27.46 -18.31
CA LEU A 436 9.54 -28.44 -19.37
C LEU A 436 10.74 -29.40 -19.50
N PRO A 437 10.50 -30.72 -19.50
CA PRO A 437 11.55 -31.70 -19.73
C PRO A 437 11.98 -31.71 -21.22
N PRO A 438 13.19 -32.20 -21.56
CA PRO A 438 13.76 -32.13 -22.92
C PRO A 438 12.90 -32.79 -24.02
N GLU A 439 12.04 -33.72 -23.65
CA GLU A 439 11.13 -34.46 -24.54
C GLU A 439 9.93 -33.62 -24.99
N ILE A 440 9.65 -32.50 -24.31
CA ILE A 440 8.60 -31.53 -24.67
C ILE A 440 9.28 -30.32 -25.30
N LYS A 441 9.19 -30.21 -26.63
CA LYS A 441 9.85 -29.15 -27.39
C LYS A 441 8.86 -28.05 -27.75
N ILE A 442 9.19 -26.80 -27.42
CA ILE A 442 8.44 -25.64 -27.88
C ILE A 442 9.05 -25.12 -29.19
N GLU A 443 8.33 -25.26 -30.30
CA GLU A 443 8.78 -24.84 -31.63
C GLU A 443 8.57 -23.34 -31.87
N GLN A 444 7.50 -22.79 -31.28
CA GLN A 444 7.10 -21.40 -31.44
C GLN A 444 6.27 -20.94 -30.25
N VAL A 445 6.30 -19.63 -29.97
CA VAL A 445 5.40 -18.95 -29.05
C VAL A 445 4.39 -18.14 -29.87
N TYR A 446 3.10 -18.30 -29.59
CA TYR A 446 2.02 -17.54 -30.21
C TYR A 446 1.35 -16.66 -29.15
N LEU A 447 1.28 -15.36 -29.40
CA LEU A 447 0.64 -14.40 -28.51
C LEU A 447 -0.75 -14.04 -29.04
N LEU A 448 -1.79 -14.14 -28.21
CA LEU A 448 -3.16 -13.76 -28.60
C LEU A 448 -3.28 -12.26 -28.94
N THR A 449 -2.43 -11.43 -28.34
CA THR A 449 -2.29 -9.99 -28.67
C THR A 449 -1.72 -9.72 -30.07
N SER A 450 -1.17 -10.73 -30.76
CA SER A 450 -0.64 -10.56 -32.13
C SER A 450 -1.68 -10.16 -33.18
N VAL A 451 -2.98 -10.28 -32.87
CA VAL A 451 -4.08 -9.76 -33.69
C VAL A 451 -4.01 -8.22 -33.81
N ILE A 452 -3.41 -7.56 -32.83
CA ILE A 452 -3.18 -6.13 -32.82
C ILE A 452 -1.95 -5.82 -33.67
N LYS A 453 -2.17 -5.11 -34.79
CA LYS A 453 -1.08 -4.68 -35.68
C LYS A 453 -0.39 -3.39 -35.21
N GLU A 454 -1.08 -2.61 -34.37
CA GLU A 454 -0.56 -1.37 -33.80
C GLU A 454 0.46 -1.66 -32.69
N LYS A 455 1.36 -0.69 -32.45
CA LYS A 455 2.28 -0.78 -31.32
C LYS A 455 1.48 -0.68 -30.02
N ILE A 456 1.62 -1.67 -29.14
CA ILE A 456 0.98 -1.70 -27.83
C ILE A 456 1.88 -0.99 -26.82
N PHE A 457 1.31 -0.06 -26.06
CA PHE A 457 1.96 0.53 -24.89
C PHE A 457 1.80 -0.37 -23.66
N ASP A 458 0.55 -0.77 -23.37
CA ASP A 458 0.19 -1.62 -22.24
C ASP A 458 -1.08 -2.43 -22.57
N VAL A 459 -1.28 -3.55 -21.87
CA VAL A 459 -2.49 -4.38 -21.97
C VAL A 459 -3.00 -4.66 -20.57
N VAL A 460 -4.31 -4.49 -20.38
CA VAL A 460 -4.98 -4.93 -19.15
C VAL A 460 -6.18 -5.80 -19.46
N ASP A 461 -6.42 -6.77 -18.60
CA ASP A 461 -7.59 -7.63 -18.63
C ASP A 461 -8.74 -6.97 -17.86
N LEU A 462 -9.90 -6.81 -18.51
CA LEU A 462 -11.04 -6.14 -17.88
C LEU A 462 -11.56 -6.90 -16.65
N ARG A 463 -11.50 -8.24 -16.68
CA ARG A 463 -11.86 -9.09 -15.53
C ARG A 463 -11.09 -8.75 -14.25
N ASP A 464 -9.88 -8.20 -14.36
CA ASP A 464 -9.05 -7.91 -13.19
C ASP A 464 -9.59 -6.74 -12.36
N PHE A 465 -10.46 -5.93 -12.96
CA PHE A 465 -11.13 -4.80 -12.32
C PHE A 465 -12.54 -5.12 -11.82
N ILE A 466 -13.04 -6.34 -12.06
CA ILE A 466 -14.36 -6.77 -11.62
C ILE A 466 -14.20 -7.67 -10.38
N ILE A 467 -14.72 -7.23 -9.24
CA ILE A 467 -14.59 -7.97 -7.98
C ILE A 467 -15.34 -9.30 -8.08
N GLY A 468 -14.79 -10.38 -7.54
CA GLY A 468 -15.45 -11.69 -7.54
C GLY A 468 -15.61 -12.37 -8.90
N ALA A 469 -15.07 -11.79 -9.98
CA ALA A 469 -15.05 -12.40 -11.31
C ALA A 469 -14.18 -13.66 -11.35
N GLN A 470 -14.58 -14.65 -12.14
CA GLN A 470 -13.81 -15.88 -12.35
C GLN A 470 -12.46 -15.57 -12.96
N ASN A 471 -11.40 -16.09 -12.33
CA ASN A 471 -10.01 -15.85 -12.72
C ASN A 471 -9.58 -14.37 -12.75
N GLY A 472 -10.40 -13.45 -12.22
CA GLY A 472 -10.10 -12.03 -12.18
C GLY A 472 -9.22 -11.64 -11.00
N GLY A 473 -8.38 -10.64 -11.22
CA GLY A 473 -7.56 -10.00 -10.22
C GLY A 473 -6.19 -10.67 -10.05
N LEU A 474 -5.31 -9.95 -9.37
CA LEU A 474 -3.94 -10.36 -9.12
C LEU A 474 -3.91 -11.50 -8.11
N VAL A 475 -3.11 -12.52 -8.39
CA VAL A 475 -2.86 -13.58 -7.40
C VAL A 475 -1.87 -13.06 -6.36
N VAL A 476 -2.34 -12.96 -5.12
CA VAL A 476 -1.60 -12.37 -4.00
C VAL A 476 -1.43 -13.33 -2.84
N ARG A 477 -0.32 -13.19 -2.12
CA ARG A 477 -0.06 -13.80 -0.82
C ARG A 477 -0.67 -12.90 0.25
N LEU A 478 -1.62 -13.43 0.99
CA LEU A 478 -2.17 -12.80 2.18
C LEU A 478 -1.19 -12.89 3.35
N PRO A 479 -1.34 -12.08 4.41
CA PRO A 479 -0.43 -12.15 5.56
C PRO A 479 -0.42 -13.50 6.28
N ASN A 480 -1.52 -14.26 6.23
CA ASN A 480 -1.57 -15.64 6.73
C ASN A 480 -0.81 -16.66 5.83
N GLY A 481 -0.24 -16.21 4.71
CA GLY A 481 0.51 -17.03 3.76
C GLY A 481 -0.33 -17.68 2.67
N GLU A 482 -1.66 -17.58 2.72
CA GLU A 482 -2.54 -18.17 1.70
C GLU A 482 -2.52 -17.36 0.41
N ALA A 483 -2.72 -18.07 -0.72
CA ALA A 483 -2.94 -17.43 -2.01
C ALA A 483 -4.42 -17.07 -2.19
N ALA A 484 -4.67 -15.82 -2.57
CA ALA A 484 -5.97 -15.23 -2.86
C ALA A 484 -5.94 -14.42 -4.16
N ARG A 485 -7.09 -13.87 -4.59
CA ARG A 485 -7.19 -12.95 -5.73
C ARG A 485 -7.63 -11.58 -5.26
N ALA A 486 -6.85 -10.56 -5.59
CA ALA A 486 -7.13 -9.17 -5.29
C ALA A 486 -7.49 -8.41 -6.56
N PRO A 487 -8.61 -7.66 -6.59
CA PRO A 487 -8.95 -6.84 -7.75
C PRO A 487 -7.91 -5.74 -7.97
N TYR A 488 -7.76 -5.29 -9.21
CA TYR A 488 -6.86 -4.18 -9.57
C TYR A 488 -7.46 -2.87 -9.09
N MET A 489 -7.24 -2.55 -7.82
CA MET A 489 -7.64 -1.32 -7.16
C MET A 489 -7.04 -1.26 -5.75
N LEU A 490 -6.92 -0.04 -5.24
CA LEU A 490 -6.50 0.20 -3.85
C LEU A 490 -7.53 -0.36 -2.85
N PRO A 491 -7.06 -0.79 -1.66
CA PRO A 491 -5.68 -0.72 -1.18
C PRO A 491 -4.81 -1.94 -1.54
N TYR A 492 -5.35 -2.90 -2.30
CA TYR A 492 -4.71 -4.20 -2.46
C TYR A 492 -3.65 -4.24 -3.55
N VAL A 493 -3.93 -3.58 -4.68
CA VAL A 493 -3.11 -3.65 -5.89
C VAL A 493 -2.82 -2.23 -6.39
N SER A 494 -1.54 -1.95 -6.66
CA SER A 494 -1.09 -0.70 -7.25
C SER A 494 -1.42 -0.66 -8.74
N LEU A 495 -2.27 0.30 -9.13
CA LEU A 495 -2.65 0.55 -10.52
C LEU A 495 -1.50 1.16 -11.34
N LYS A 496 -0.52 1.77 -10.69
CA LYS A 496 0.72 2.26 -11.29
C LYS A 496 1.55 1.12 -11.83
N SER A 497 1.71 0.04 -11.08
CA SER A 497 2.51 -1.10 -11.52
C SER A 497 1.73 -2.09 -12.37
N ARG A 498 0.40 -2.19 -12.22
CA ARG A 498 -0.46 -3.18 -12.92
C ARG A 498 -1.26 -2.63 -14.09
N ALA A 499 -1.44 -1.32 -14.19
CA ALA A 499 -2.21 -0.68 -15.24
C ALA A 499 -1.56 0.62 -15.74
N ASN A 500 -0.30 0.89 -15.39
CA ASN A 500 0.43 2.13 -15.73
C ASN A 500 -0.29 3.45 -15.42
N VAL A 501 -1.27 3.43 -14.50
CA VAL A 501 -2.01 4.62 -14.06
C VAL A 501 -1.07 5.53 -13.27
N LYS A 502 -1.15 6.86 -13.46
CA LYS A 502 -0.31 7.77 -12.68
C LYS A 502 -0.60 7.63 -11.18
N ALA A 503 0.45 7.68 -10.35
CA ALA A 503 0.34 7.49 -8.90
C ALA A 503 -0.71 8.44 -8.27
N SER A 504 -0.74 9.71 -8.71
CA SER A 504 -1.71 10.73 -8.28
C SER A 504 -3.17 10.39 -8.59
N ASN A 505 -3.41 9.55 -9.60
CA ASN A 505 -4.73 9.22 -10.10
C ASN A 505 -5.25 7.88 -9.53
N GLU A 506 -4.37 7.03 -8.95
CA GLU A 506 -4.73 5.70 -8.46
C GLU A 506 -5.91 5.72 -7.48
N MET A 507 -5.90 6.66 -6.52
CA MET A 507 -6.92 6.72 -5.47
C MET A 507 -8.30 7.07 -6.05
N GLN A 508 -8.37 8.08 -6.92
CA GLN A 508 -9.65 8.47 -7.52
C GLN A 508 -10.16 7.38 -8.45
N PHE A 509 -9.28 6.79 -9.26
CA PHE A 509 -9.67 5.71 -10.16
C PHE A 509 -10.10 4.46 -9.39
N SER A 510 -9.42 4.10 -8.29
CA SER A 510 -9.84 2.99 -7.43
C SER A 510 -11.23 3.21 -6.82
N ILE A 511 -11.53 4.43 -6.34
CA ILE A 511 -12.88 4.76 -5.84
C ILE A 511 -13.92 4.57 -6.94
N ALA A 512 -13.66 5.07 -8.16
CA ALA A 512 -14.55 4.90 -9.29
C ALA A 512 -14.76 3.42 -9.64
N LEU A 513 -13.70 2.61 -9.63
CA LEU A 513 -13.78 1.16 -9.87
C LEU A 513 -14.65 0.45 -8.83
N TRP A 514 -14.54 0.80 -7.55
CA TRP A 514 -15.44 0.25 -6.52
C TRP A 514 -16.90 0.68 -6.73
N GLU A 515 -17.14 1.93 -7.15
CA GLU A 515 -18.48 2.43 -7.49
C GLU A 515 -19.08 1.72 -8.71
N MET A 516 -18.28 1.48 -9.74
CA MET A 516 -18.68 0.72 -10.92
C MET A 516 -19.03 -0.72 -10.57
N ASN A 517 -18.25 -1.37 -9.69
CA ASN A 517 -18.56 -2.70 -9.18
C ASN A 517 -19.86 -2.69 -8.34
N LYS A 518 -20.10 -1.67 -7.52
CA LYS A 518 -21.38 -1.54 -6.82
C LYS A 518 -22.54 -1.45 -7.83
N LYS A 519 -22.36 -0.69 -8.91
CA LYS A 519 -23.36 -0.52 -9.97
C LYS A 519 -23.62 -1.83 -10.71
N ILE A 520 -22.59 -2.57 -11.13
CA ILE A 520 -22.78 -3.85 -11.85
C ILE A 520 -23.60 -4.83 -11.02
N TYR A 521 -23.27 -4.99 -9.73
CA TYR A 521 -24.01 -5.88 -8.83
C TYR A 521 -25.42 -5.36 -8.51
N SER A 522 -25.61 -4.05 -8.46
CA SER A 522 -26.94 -3.47 -8.30
C SER A 522 -27.85 -3.67 -9.51
N SER A 523 -27.26 -3.76 -10.71
CA SER A 523 -27.96 -3.95 -11.98
C SER A 523 -28.27 -5.41 -12.29
N ILE A 524 -27.37 -6.35 -11.97
CA ILE A 524 -27.59 -7.79 -12.24
C ILE A 524 -28.53 -8.44 -11.24
N ASP A 525 -28.26 -8.30 -9.93
CA ASP A 525 -29.10 -8.72 -8.81
C ASP A 525 -28.49 -8.19 -7.49
N ARG A 526 -29.26 -7.39 -6.73
CA ARG A 526 -28.80 -6.83 -5.46
C ARG A 526 -28.52 -7.88 -4.39
N ASN A 527 -28.94 -9.13 -4.59
CA ASN A 527 -28.77 -10.23 -3.65
C ASN A 527 -27.53 -11.08 -3.93
N ILE A 528 -26.65 -10.71 -4.87
CA ILE A 528 -25.41 -11.45 -5.12
C ILE A 528 -24.51 -11.39 -3.87
N LYS A 529 -24.17 -12.58 -3.37
CA LYS A 529 -23.38 -12.80 -2.16
C LYS A 529 -21.94 -13.21 -2.47
N LEU A 530 -21.07 -13.00 -1.49
CA LEU A 530 -19.67 -13.41 -1.54
C LEU A 530 -19.49 -14.92 -1.80
N SER A 531 -20.42 -15.76 -1.32
CA SER A 531 -20.41 -17.21 -1.58
C SER A 531 -20.48 -17.59 -3.05
N GLN A 532 -20.99 -16.68 -3.90
CA GLN A 532 -21.10 -16.88 -5.35
C GLN A 532 -19.87 -16.37 -6.11
N ALA A 533 -18.97 -15.63 -5.47
CA ALA A 533 -17.77 -15.07 -6.08
C ALA A 533 -16.68 -16.13 -6.32
N ASP A 534 -15.69 -15.78 -7.14
CA ASP A 534 -14.47 -16.56 -7.32
C ASP A 534 -13.82 -16.94 -5.96
N CYS A 535 -13.34 -18.18 -5.87
CA CYS A 535 -12.80 -18.71 -4.63
C CYS A 535 -11.57 -17.96 -4.10
N GLY A 536 -10.74 -17.38 -4.98
CA GLY A 536 -9.59 -16.55 -4.63
C GLY A 536 -10.03 -15.20 -4.06
N PHE A 537 -11.03 -14.55 -4.66
CA PHE A 537 -11.59 -13.31 -4.11
C PHE A 537 -12.29 -13.55 -2.78
N LYS A 538 -13.02 -14.65 -2.67
CA LYS A 538 -13.65 -15.08 -1.43
C LYS A 538 -12.64 -15.26 -0.29
N ARG A 539 -11.48 -15.88 -0.54
CA ARG A 539 -10.40 -15.98 0.46
C ARG A 539 -9.94 -14.62 0.96
N LEU A 540 -9.73 -13.66 0.06
CA LEU A 540 -9.34 -12.29 0.44
C LEU A 540 -10.39 -11.65 1.34
N MET A 541 -11.66 -11.66 0.93
CA MET A 541 -12.74 -11.01 1.69
C MET A 541 -12.99 -11.70 3.04
N ASN A 542 -12.91 -13.03 3.09
CA ASN A 542 -13.03 -13.78 4.34
C ASN A 542 -11.86 -13.48 5.29
N TYR A 543 -10.65 -13.28 4.77
CA TYR A 543 -9.50 -12.87 5.58
C TYR A 543 -9.70 -11.48 6.21
N ILE A 544 -10.31 -10.54 5.48
CA ILE A 544 -10.68 -9.19 5.96
C ILE A 544 -11.84 -9.25 6.97
N GLY A 545 -12.55 -10.37 7.08
CA GLY A 545 -13.61 -10.60 8.05
C GLY A 545 -15.04 -10.54 7.48
N PHE A 546 -15.19 -10.43 6.16
CA PHE A 546 -16.51 -10.61 5.54
C PHE A 546 -16.94 -12.08 5.60
N LYS A 547 -18.26 -12.29 5.66
CA LYS A 547 -18.86 -13.63 5.65
C LYS A 547 -19.33 -14.00 4.26
N ASP A 548 -19.39 -15.29 3.96
CA ASP A 548 -19.89 -15.84 2.69
C ASP A 548 -21.29 -15.32 2.31
N ASP A 549 -22.14 -14.96 3.29
CA ASP A 549 -23.49 -14.41 3.04
C ASP A 549 -23.54 -12.89 2.83
N THR A 550 -22.40 -12.19 2.92
CA THR A 550 -22.29 -10.74 2.69
C THR A 550 -22.58 -10.41 1.23
N LEU A 551 -23.40 -9.39 0.98
CA LEU A 551 -23.67 -8.87 -0.36
C LEU A 551 -22.43 -8.18 -0.95
N LEU A 552 -22.15 -8.41 -2.23
CA LEU A 552 -21.01 -7.75 -2.90
C LEU A 552 -21.15 -6.23 -2.93
N THR A 553 -22.38 -5.70 -2.98
CA THR A 553 -22.65 -4.26 -2.88
C THR A 553 -22.24 -3.68 -1.53
N HIS A 554 -22.45 -4.41 -0.42
CA HIS A 554 -21.98 -4.00 0.91
C HIS A 554 -20.46 -4.01 1.02
N ILE A 555 -19.81 -5.00 0.38
CA ILE A 555 -18.35 -5.03 0.27
C ILE A 555 -17.87 -3.76 -0.47
N CYS A 556 -18.47 -3.41 -1.60
CA CYS A 556 -18.12 -2.17 -2.32
C CYS A 556 -18.31 -0.93 -1.44
N ASP A 557 -19.43 -0.81 -0.73
CA ASP A 557 -19.71 0.32 0.15
C ASP A 557 -18.68 0.49 1.27
N TRP A 558 -18.25 -0.62 1.86
CA TRP A 558 -17.19 -0.58 2.88
C TRP A 558 -15.87 -0.07 2.30
N HIS A 559 -15.47 -0.52 1.11
CA HIS A 559 -14.23 -0.04 0.47
C HIS A 559 -14.32 1.43 0.05
N ILE A 560 -15.44 1.83 -0.56
CA ILE A 560 -15.69 3.23 -0.96
C ILE A 560 -15.63 4.14 0.27
N LYS A 561 -16.26 3.73 1.39
CA LYS A 561 -16.25 4.50 2.63
C LYS A 561 -14.83 4.71 3.13
N ASN A 562 -14.02 3.65 3.24
CA ASN A 562 -12.66 3.76 3.76
C ASN A 562 -11.78 4.64 2.85
N LEU A 563 -11.79 4.39 1.54
CA LEU A 563 -11.01 5.20 0.57
C LEU A 563 -11.44 6.68 0.55
N LYS A 564 -12.73 7.00 0.76
CA LYS A 564 -13.23 8.39 0.77
C LYS A 564 -13.03 9.10 2.10
N CYS A 565 -13.27 8.43 3.23
CA CYS A 565 -13.10 9.00 4.58
C CYS A 565 -11.68 9.53 4.79
N GLU A 566 -10.72 8.92 4.12
CA GLU A 566 -9.29 9.23 4.23
C GLU A 566 -8.85 10.31 3.22
N LYS A 567 -9.70 10.71 2.27
CA LYS A 567 -9.39 11.66 1.18
C LYS A 567 -10.16 12.98 1.24
N ASN A 568 -10.52 13.47 2.43
CA ASN A 568 -11.09 14.82 2.60
C ASN A 568 -10.05 15.95 2.34
N THR A 569 -9.18 15.79 1.35
CA THR A 569 -8.15 16.70 0.86
C THR A 569 -8.62 17.61 -0.28
N SER A 570 -9.85 17.44 -0.78
CA SER A 570 -10.44 18.30 -1.84
C SER A 570 -10.42 19.79 -1.47
N THR A 571 -10.69 20.12 -0.22
CA THR A 571 -10.59 21.51 0.29
C THR A 571 -9.14 21.97 0.46
N TYR A 572 -8.19 21.05 0.64
CA TYR A 572 -6.79 21.34 0.89
C TYR A 572 -6.03 21.71 -0.40
N TYR A 573 -6.21 20.94 -1.47
CA TYR A 573 -5.62 21.23 -2.79
C TYR A 573 -6.21 22.48 -3.46
N GLN A 574 -7.52 22.71 -3.29
CA GLN A 574 -8.16 23.97 -3.70
C GLN A 574 -7.61 25.17 -2.93
N ARG A 575 -7.24 25.01 -1.64
CA ARG A 575 -6.54 26.04 -0.86
C ARG A 575 -5.10 26.25 -1.35
N LEU A 576 -4.35 25.19 -1.69
CA LEU A 576 -2.99 25.29 -2.22
C LEU A 576 -2.91 26.00 -3.59
N ASN A 577 -3.87 25.80 -4.48
CA ASN A 577 -3.93 26.55 -5.75
C ASN A 577 -4.10 28.06 -5.52
N LYS A 578 -4.68 28.48 -4.38
CA LYS A 578 -4.74 29.89 -3.97
C LYS A 578 -3.40 30.45 -3.50
N TYR A 579 -2.47 29.58 -3.04
CA TYR A 579 -1.12 29.96 -2.60
C TYR A 579 -0.05 29.83 -3.70
N LYS A 580 -0.23 28.94 -4.69
CA LYS A 580 0.66 28.87 -5.87
C LYS A 580 0.61 30.13 -6.74
N ILE A 581 -0.51 30.87 -6.74
CA ILE A 581 -0.67 32.12 -7.51
C ILE A 581 0.01 33.34 -6.83
N LYS A 582 0.46 33.23 -5.57
CA LYS A 582 0.97 34.39 -4.80
C LYS A 582 2.51 34.49 -4.67
N ARG A 583 3.31 33.65 -5.33
CA ARG A 583 4.78 33.61 -5.11
C ARG A 583 5.65 33.63 -6.37
N ARG A 584 5.13 34.13 -7.50
CA ARG A 584 5.96 34.32 -8.71
C ARG A 584 6.46 35.74 -8.95
N ASP A 585 5.91 36.75 -8.25
CA ASP A 585 6.19 38.16 -8.58
C ASP A 585 6.88 38.99 -7.47
N ASP A 586 7.28 38.40 -6.33
CA ASP A 586 7.96 39.14 -5.25
C ASP A 586 9.22 38.42 -4.71
N LEU A 587 10.18 38.11 -5.58
CA LEU A 587 11.57 37.82 -5.21
C LEU A 587 12.55 38.44 -6.21
#